data_AF-A0AAQ4E1P0-F1
#
_entry.id   AF-A0AAQ4E1P0-F1
#
_cell.length_a   1.000
_cell.length_b   1.000
_cell.length_c   1.000
_cell.angle_alpha   90.00
_cell.angle_beta   90.00
_cell.angle_gamma   90.00
#
_symmetry.space_group_name_H-M   'P 1'
#
loop_
_entity.id
_entity.type
_entity.pdbx_description
1 polymer ?
#
loop_
_entity_poly.entity_id
_entity_poly.type
_entity_poly.pdbx_seq_one_letter_code
_entity_poly.pdbx_strand_id
1 'polypeptide(L)'
;MSVLLLEPFYGGSHRQLMDLLSSELGPQNCRLVTLPATKWHWRARTAALWLAERIEPSARYRVLLASGVLNLAELLGLRPDLAPLRKLLYMHENQLAYPVQKEQQRDYQYGYNQVVSCLAADVVLFNSCFNRDIFLAAVEPFLGRVPGAGRLGSLRLRLEDKARVLPFPVDVGPFPPPVGPARDPATPLHIVWPHRWSVG
;
A
#
# COMPACT_ATOMS: atom_id res chain seq x y z
N MET A 1 -19.77 12.21 -8.22
CA MET A 1 -19.07 11.64 -7.05
C MET A 1 -17.69 11.27 -7.52
N SER A 2 -16.63 11.60 -6.78
CA SER A 2 -15.26 11.30 -7.20
C SER A 2 -14.44 10.58 -6.13
N VAL A 3 -13.50 9.77 -6.59
CA VAL A 3 -12.47 9.08 -5.82
C VAL A 3 -11.19 9.90 -5.88
N LEU A 4 -10.59 10.19 -4.73
CA LEU A 4 -9.28 10.80 -4.62
C LEU A 4 -8.23 9.69 -4.50
N LEU A 5 -7.41 9.50 -5.53
CA LEU A 5 -6.30 8.54 -5.54
C LEU A 5 -5.01 9.26 -5.14
N LEU A 6 -4.33 8.78 -4.10
CA LEU A 6 -3.12 9.37 -3.54
C LEU A 6 -1.96 8.39 -3.62
N GLU A 7 -0.91 8.78 -4.36
CA GLU A 7 0.31 7.96 -4.47
C GLU A 7 1.57 8.77 -4.13
N PRO A 8 2.12 8.61 -2.92
CA PRO A 8 3.35 9.26 -2.50
C PRO A 8 4.61 8.75 -3.20
N PHE A 9 4.59 7.58 -3.85
CA PHE A 9 5.73 7.00 -4.56
C PHE A 9 5.31 6.49 -5.93
N TYR A 10 5.06 7.41 -6.87
CA TYR A 10 4.48 7.07 -8.16
C TYR A 10 5.54 6.59 -9.16
N GLY A 11 5.82 5.28 -9.14
CA GLY A 11 6.74 4.59 -10.04
C GLY A 11 6.61 3.07 -9.91
N GLY A 12 7.16 2.30 -10.85
CA GLY A 12 7.07 0.83 -10.84
C GLY A 12 5.63 0.32 -10.69
N SER A 13 5.44 -0.67 -9.81
CA SER A 13 4.13 -1.28 -9.52
C SER A 13 3.11 -0.32 -8.92
N HIS A 14 3.56 0.69 -8.15
CA HIS A 14 2.68 1.72 -7.59
C HIS A 14 2.03 2.56 -8.68
N ARG A 15 2.82 2.97 -9.68
CA ARG A 15 2.30 3.69 -10.84
C ARG A 15 1.31 2.82 -11.62
N GLN A 16 1.65 1.56 -11.87
CA GLN A 16 0.77 0.63 -12.58
C GLN A 16 -0.61 0.50 -11.89
N LEU A 17 -0.64 0.32 -10.57
CA LEU A 17 -1.90 0.26 -9.81
C LEU A 17 -2.74 1.52 -10.01
N MET A 18 -2.12 2.68 -9.82
CA MET A 18 -2.82 3.96 -9.83
C MET A 18 -3.31 4.32 -11.23
N ASP A 19 -2.53 3.99 -12.26
CA ASP A 19 -2.90 4.20 -13.66
C ASP A 19 -4.10 3.32 -14.03
N LEU A 20 -4.09 2.04 -13.64
CA LEU A 20 -5.20 1.12 -13.87
C LEU A 20 -6.46 1.56 -13.12
N LEU A 21 -6.36 1.89 -11.83
CA LEU A 21 -7.53 2.39 -11.08
C LEU A 21 -8.07 3.69 -11.69
N SER A 22 -7.18 4.59 -12.11
CA SER A 22 -7.59 5.85 -12.72
C SER A 22 -8.25 5.63 -14.10
N SER A 23 -7.78 4.66 -14.89
CA SER A 23 -8.39 4.35 -16.19
C SER A 23 -9.77 3.72 -16.04
N GLU A 24 -9.92 2.75 -15.13
CA GLU A 24 -11.18 2.04 -14.89
C GLU A 24 -12.26 2.95 -14.30
N LEU A 25 -11.89 3.90 -13.43
CA LEU A 25 -12.84 4.86 -12.86
C LEU A 25 -13.22 5.97 -13.86
N GLY A 26 -12.32 6.29 -14.78
CA GLY A 26 -12.46 7.37 -15.74
C GLY A 26 -12.19 8.77 -15.16
N PRO A 27 -11.80 9.74 -16.01
CA PRO A 27 -11.28 11.05 -15.59
C PRO A 27 -12.32 11.93 -14.87
N GLN A 28 -13.61 11.69 -15.04
CA GLN A 28 -14.66 12.46 -14.38
C GLN A 28 -14.97 11.99 -12.95
N ASN A 29 -14.61 10.74 -12.62
CA ASN A 29 -14.90 10.11 -11.33
C ASN A 29 -13.66 9.92 -10.46
N CYS A 30 -12.49 10.33 -10.93
CA CYS A 30 -11.23 10.14 -10.24
C CYS A 30 -10.38 11.40 -10.29
N ARG A 31 -9.72 11.72 -9.16
CA ARG A 31 -8.60 12.67 -9.12
C ARG A 31 -7.38 11.94 -8.61
N LEU A 32 -6.37 11.82 -9.45
CA LEU A 32 -5.06 11.27 -9.07
C LEU A 32 -4.13 12.40 -8.63
N VAL A 33 -3.53 12.28 -7.45
CA VAL A 33 -2.52 13.20 -6.90
C VAL A 33 -1.29 12.40 -6.48
N THR A 34 -0.13 12.76 -7.03
CA THR A 34 1.08 11.93 -6.91
C THR A 34 2.32 12.71 -6.54
N LEU A 35 3.32 11.97 -6.07
CA LEU A 35 4.68 12.43 -5.88
C LEU A 35 5.68 11.52 -6.64
N PRO A 36 6.77 12.07 -7.20
CA PRO A 36 7.76 11.27 -7.92
C PRO A 36 8.35 10.13 -7.09
N ALA A 37 8.58 8.98 -7.72
CA ALA A 37 9.22 7.79 -7.14
C ALA A 37 10.73 7.96 -6.91
N THR A 38 11.11 9.00 -6.19
CA THR A 38 12.49 9.29 -5.80
C THR A 38 12.64 9.16 -4.29
N LYS A 39 13.65 8.39 -3.86
CA LYS A 39 14.03 8.18 -2.46
C LYS A 39 12.84 7.85 -1.54
N TRP A 40 12.32 6.62 -1.62
CA TRP A 40 11.09 6.19 -0.92
C TRP A 40 11.07 6.51 0.59
N HIS A 41 12.22 6.41 1.27
CA HIS A 41 12.41 6.78 2.68
C HIS A 41 11.91 8.20 3.00
N TRP A 42 12.15 9.16 2.10
CA TRP A 42 11.68 10.53 2.25
C TRP A 42 10.18 10.67 1.97
N ARG A 43 9.65 9.88 1.03
CA ARG A 43 8.20 9.82 0.78
C ARG A 43 7.45 9.29 1.98
N ALA A 44 7.93 8.22 2.60
CA ALA A 44 7.32 7.64 3.79
C ALA A 44 7.27 8.60 5.00
N ARG A 45 8.18 9.59 5.06
CA ARG A 45 8.23 10.58 6.16
C ARG A 45 7.53 11.91 5.86
N THR A 46 7.51 12.36 4.62
CA THR A 46 7.13 13.75 4.29
C THR A 46 5.96 13.86 3.33
N ALA A 47 5.52 12.76 2.72
CA ALA A 47 4.53 12.84 1.65
C ALA A 47 3.17 13.40 2.08
N ALA A 48 2.77 13.21 3.34
CA ALA A 48 1.51 13.76 3.85
C ALA A 48 1.46 15.29 3.68
N LEU A 49 2.51 16.00 4.11
CA LEU A 49 2.65 17.44 3.94
C LEU A 49 2.59 17.86 2.47
N TRP A 50 3.39 17.20 1.62
CA TRP A 50 3.45 17.56 0.19
C TRP A 50 2.16 17.25 -0.58
N LEU A 51 1.44 16.19 -0.21
CA LEU A 51 0.15 15.88 -0.81
C LEU A 51 -0.94 16.82 -0.29
N ALA A 52 -0.91 17.22 0.98
CA ALA A 52 -1.87 18.16 1.55
C ALA A 52 -1.94 19.47 0.74
N GLU A 53 -0.78 19.98 0.31
CA GLU A 53 -0.66 21.19 -0.54
C GLU A 53 -1.11 20.97 -1.99
N ARG A 54 -1.09 19.72 -2.49
CA ARG A 54 -1.43 19.39 -3.90
C ARG A 54 -2.88 18.99 -4.08
N ILE A 55 -3.58 18.60 -3.03
CA ILE A 55 -4.97 18.16 -3.09
C ILE A 55 -5.88 19.39 -3.19
N GLU A 56 -6.46 19.60 -4.36
CA GLU A 56 -7.47 20.66 -4.56
C GLU A 56 -8.74 20.34 -3.77
N PRO A 57 -9.27 21.26 -2.94
CA PRO A 57 -10.53 21.06 -2.23
C PRO A 57 -11.68 20.75 -3.20
N SER A 58 -12.52 19.77 -2.87
CA SER A 58 -13.70 19.43 -3.67
C SER A 58 -14.80 18.79 -2.83
N ALA A 59 -16.00 19.35 -2.90
CA ALA A 59 -17.21 18.74 -2.32
C ALA A 59 -17.66 17.46 -3.04
N ARG A 60 -17.03 17.11 -4.18
CA ARG A 60 -17.36 15.91 -4.95
C ARG A 60 -16.67 14.65 -4.42
N TYR A 61 -15.57 14.80 -3.68
CA TYR A 61 -14.87 13.66 -3.11
C TYR A 61 -15.78 12.93 -2.13
N ARG A 62 -15.82 11.61 -2.26
CA ARG A 62 -16.53 10.73 -1.32
C ARG A 62 -15.65 9.60 -0.81
N VAL A 63 -14.62 9.25 -1.58
CA VAL A 63 -13.70 8.16 -1.28
C VAL A 63 -12.27 8.66 -1.46
N LEU A 64 -11.38 8.31 -0.55
CA LEU A 64 -9.94 8.50 -0.63
C LEU A 64 -9.30 7.12 -0.67
N LEU A 65 -8.50 6.85 -1.69
CA LEU A 65 -7.65 5.65 -1.76
C LEU A 65 -6.19 6.09 -1.76
N ALA A 66 -5.39 5.55 -0.83
CA ALA A 66 -3.96 5.83 -0.75
C ALA A 66 -3.13 4.54 -0.71
N SER A 67 -1.87 4.61 -1.14
CA SER A 67 -0.93 3.50 -0.94
C SER A 67 -0.36 3.48 0.49
N GLY A 68 0.06 2.31 0.95
CA GLY A 68 0.63 2.08 2.29
C GLY A 68 1.97 2.77 2.57
N VAL A 69 2.51 3.55 1.62
CA VAL A 69 3.67 4.42 1.83
C VAL A 69 3.25 5.72 2.52
N LEU A 70 2.00 6.15 2.35
CA LEU A 70 1.50 7.40 2.93
C LEU A 70 1.23 7.23 4.42
N ASN A 71 1.70 8.18 5.22
CA ASN A 71 1.17 8.39 6.57
C ASN A 71 -0.22 9.04 6.47
N LEU A 72 -1.26 8.21 6.40
CA LEU A 72 -2.65 8.66 6.22
C LEU A 72 -3.14 9.42 7.46
N ALA A 73 -2.73 9.00 8.67
CA ALA A 73 -3.11 9.67 9.90
C ALA A 73 -2.60 11.12 9.92
N GLU A 74 -1.35 11.34 9.50
CA GLU A 74 -0.76 12.67 9.36
C GLU A 74 -1.48 13.51 8.31
N LEU A 75 -1.79 12.94 7.13
CA LEU A 75 -2.54 13.66 6.09
C LEU A 75 -3.91 14.13 6.62
N LEU A 76 -4.64 13.26 7.32
CA LEU A 76 -5.96 13.61 7.87
C LEU A 76 -5.86 14.70 8.96
N GLY A 77 -4.76 14.74 9.72
CA GLY A 77 -4.49 15.83 10.66
C GLY A 77 -4.23 17.17 9.96
N LEU A 78 -3.54 17.15 8.82
CA LEU A 78 -3.27 18.34 7.99
C LEU A 78 -4.47 18.77 7.14
N ARG A 79 -5.38 17.82 6.82
CA ARG A 79 -6.55 18.03 5.96
C ARG A 79 -7.83 17.51 6.62
N PRO A 80 -8.37 18.20 7.64
CA PRO A 80 -9.60 17.80 8.31
C PRO A 80 -10.81 17.68 7.38
N ASP A 81 -10.81 18.39 6.25
CA ASP A 81 -11.83 18.31 5.22
C ASP A 81 -11.89 16.93 4.52
N LEU A 82 -10.82 16.13 4.61
CA LEU A 82 -10.76 14.76 4.07
C LEU A 82 -11.24 13.70 5.09
N ALA A 83 -11.35 14.03 6.37
CA ALA A 83 -11.76 13.10 7.42
C ALA A 83 -13.15 12.45 7.20
N PRO A 84 -14.16 13.15 6.65
CA PRO A 84 -15.47 12.57 6.36
C PRO A 84 -15.50 11.60 5.17
N LEU A 85 -14.44 11.55 4.34
CA LEU A 85 -14.39 10.63 3.21
C LEU A 85 -14.31 9.19 3.70
N ARG A 86 -14.70 8.23 2.85
CA ARG A 86 -14.37 6.82 3.09
C ARG A 86 -12.92 6.56 2.70
N LYS A 87 -12.09 6.09 3.62
CA LYS A 87 -10.64 5.91 3.45
C LYS A 87 -10.29 4.45 3.19
N LEU A 88 -9.71 4.20 2.03
CA LEU A 88 -9.15 2.91 1.63
C LEU A 88 -7.63 3.04 1.61
N LEU A 89 -6.93 2.12 2.26
CA LEU A 89 -5.48 2.06 2.24
C LEU A 89 -5.04 0.77 1.57
N TYR A 90 -4.27 0.86 0.48
CA TYR A 90 -3.74 -0.30 -0.24
C TYR A 90 -2.32 -0.63 0.22
N MET A 91 -2.18 -1.77 0.88
CA MET A 91 -0.94 -2.31 1.43
C MET A 91 -0.25 -3.20 0.40
N HIS A 92 0.64 -2.56 -0.35
CA HIS A 92 1.47 -3.17 -1.38
C HIS A 92 2.68 -3.92 -0.82
N GLU A 93 3.27 -3.32 0.20
CA GLU A 93 4.48 -3.77 0.87
C GLU A 93 4.27 -3.65 2.38
N ASN A 94 4.89 -4.56 3.11
CA ASN A 94 4.78 -4.61 4.55
C ASN A 94 6.14 -4.32 5.15
N GLN A 95 6.25 -3.14 5.76
CA GLN A 95 7.49 -2.77 6.41
C GLN A 95 7.74 -3.67 7.61
N LEU A 96 6.71 -4.10 8.35
CA LEU A 96 6.79 -4.95 9.56
C LEU A 96 7.51 -6.29 9.34
N ALA A 97 7.52 -6.81 8.11
CA ALA A 97 7.93 -8.17 7.79
C ALA A 97 9.22 -8.31 6.97
N TYR A 98 9.90 -7.21 6.63
CA TYR A 98 11.09 -7.30 5.80
C TYR A 98 12.23 -8.03 6.53
N PRO A 99 12.85 -9.07 5.92
CA PRO A 99 13.95 -9.79 6.54
C PRO A 99 15.17 -8.86 6.66
N VAL A 100 15.78 -8.81 7.84
CA VAL A 100 16.98 -8.00 8.09
C VAL A 100 18.10 -8.90 8.62
N GLN A 101 19.26 -8.85 7.98
CA GLN A 101 20.51 -9.44 8.49
C GLN A 101 21.04 -8.69 9.74
N LYS A 102 20.62 -7.43 9.95
CA LYS A 102 20.87 -6.64 11.17
C LYS A 102 19.67 -5.73 11.48
N GLU A 103 19.01 -5.96 12.61
CA GLU A 103 17.83 -5.20 13.05
C GLU A 103 18.07 -3.68 13.22
N GLN A 104 19.33 -3.27 13.40
CA GLN A 104 19.71 -1.88 13.71
C GLN A 104 19.50 -0.86 12.58
N GLN A 105 19.22 -1.29 11.33
CA GLN A 105 19.00 -0.35 10.21
C GLN A 105 17.54 -0.11 9.85
N ARG A 106 16.59 -0.82 10.49
CA ARG A 106 15.19 -0.58 10.18
C ARG A 106 14.68 0.63 10.94
N ASP A 107 14.34 1.68 10.21
CA ASP A 107 13.68 2.84 10.80
C ASP A 107 12.29 2.43 11.31
N TYR A 108 12.18 2.38 12.63
CA TYR A 108 10.94 2.11 13.36
C TYR A 108 9.80 3.01 12.87
N GLN A 109 10.11 4.23 12.43
CA GLN A 109 9.12 5.17 11.93
C GLN A 109 8.30 4.59 10.77
N TYR A 110 8.86 3.78 9.86
CA TYR A 110 8.10 3.27 8.71
C TYR A 110 7.05 2.24 9.11
N GLY A 111 7.41 1.31 9.99
CA GLY A 111 6.43 0.35 10.52
C GLY A 111 5.35 1.06 11.33
N TYR A 112 5.75 2.05 12.13
CA TYR A 112 4.82 2.88 12.90
C TYR A 112 3.84 3.62 11.99
N ASN A 113 4.35 4.29 10.94
CA ASN A 113 3.54 5.00 9.95
C ASN A 113 2.50 4.07 9.30
N GLN A 114 2.89 2.86 8.90
CA GLN A 114 1.93 1.89 8.35
C GLN A 114 0.85 1.50 9.35
N VAL A 115 1.21 1.25 10.62
CA VAL A 115 0.23 0.90 11.66
C VAL A 115 -0.77 2.03 11.88
N VAL A 116 -0.30 3.28 12.07
CA VAL A 116 -1.20 4.42 12.29
C VAL A 116 -2.04 4.74 11.06
N SER A 117 -1.50 4.58 9.84
CA SER A 117 -2.28 4.68 8.60
C SER A 117 -3.38 3.63 8.52
N CYS A 118 -3.07 2.38 8.86
CA CYS A 118 -4.08 1.32 8.89
C CYS A 118 -5.16 1.61 9.93
N LEU A 119 -4.80 2.18 11.09
CA LEU A 119 -5.76 2.58 12.12
C LEU A 119 -6.65 3.74 11.67
N ALA A 120 -6.13 4.68 10.88
CA ALA A 120 -6.89 5.81 10.33
C ALA A 120 -7.81 5.43 9.14
N ALA A 121 -7.50 4.34 8.43
CA ALA A 121 -8.29 3.85 7.32
C ALA A 121 -9.60 3.16 7.78
N ASP A 122 -10.64 3.22 6.93
CA ASP A 122 -11.89 2.48 7.12
C ASP A 122 -11.76 1.05 6.57
N VAL A 123 -11.01 0.87 5.48
CA VAL A 123 -10.70 -0.44 4.89
C VAL A 123 -9.22 -0.49 4.54
N VAL A 124 -8.55 -1.59 4.92
CA VAL A 124 -7.16 -1.85 4.56
C VAL A 124 -7.14 -3.02 3.58
N LEU A 125 -6.70 -2.76 2.36
CA LEU A 125 -6.62 -3.71 1.27
C LEU A 125 -5.20 -4.28 1.20
N PHE A 126 -5.03 -5.58 1.40
CA PHE A 126 -3.75 -6.27 1.24
C PHE A 126 -3.70 -7.01 -0.09
N ASN A 127 -2.54 -6.96 -0.75
CA ASN A 127 -2.32 -7.66 -2.02
C ASN A 127 -2.38 -9.20 -1.93
N SER A 128 -2.38 -9.78 -0.72
CA SER A 128 -2.46 -11.23 -0.49
C SER A 128 -2.88 -11.56 0.95
N CYS A 129 -3.38 -12.78 1.18
CA CYS A 129 -3.61 -13.31 2.53
C CYS A 129 -2.31 -13.34 3.34
N PHE A 130 -1.21 -13.77 2.73
CA PHE A 130 0.10 -13.83 3.38
C PHE A 130 0.55 -12.46 3.91
N ASN A 131 0.47 -11.43 3.07
CA ASN A 131 0.86 -10.07 3.47
C ASN A 131 -0.01 -9.55 4.63
N ARG A 132 -1.33 -9.78 4.56
CA ARG A 132 -2.27 -9.45 5.64
C ARG A 132 -1.90 -10.15 6.94
N ASP A 133 -1.76 -11.47 6.91
CA ASP A 133 -1.60 -12.29 8.11
C ASP A 133 -0.28 -11.99 8.82
N ILE A 134 0.81 -11.84 8.05
CA ILE A 134 2.11 -11.45 8.57
C ILE A 134 2.09 -10.03 9.13
N PHE A 135 1.43 -9.07 8.47
CA PHE A 135 1.29 -7.70 9.00
C PHE A 135 0.58 -7.72 10.35
N LEU A 136 -0.59 -8.35 10.43
CA LEU A 136 -1.42 -8.42 11.64
C LEU A 136 -0.70 -9.13 12.79
N ALA A 137 0.02 -10.21 12.50
CA ALA A 137 0.83 -10.91 13.51
C ALA A 137 2.00 -10.06 14.03
N ALA A 138 2.55 -9.18 13.20
CA ALA A 138 3.71 -8.38 13.56
C ALA A 138 3.37 -7.08 14.31
N VAL A 139 2.13 -6.58 14.27
CA VAL A 139 1.77 -5.25 14.82
C VAL A 139 2.10 -5.13 16.31
N GLU A 140 1.58 -6.02 17.14
CA GLU A 140 1.77 -5.93 18.59
C GLU A 140 3.23 -6.17 19.01
N PRO A 141 3.94 -7.21 18.51
CA PRO A 141 5.37 -7.36 18.75
C PRO A 141 6.21 -6.18 18.28
N PHE A 142 5.82 -5.54 17.18
CA PHE A 142 6.50 -4.36 16.65
C PHE A 142 6.36 -3.17 17.61
N LEU A 143 5.13 -2.86 18.06
CA LEU A 143 4.88 -1.75 18.99
C LEU A 143 5.45 -2.00 20.39
N GLY A 144 5.56 -3.26 20.82
CA GLY A 144 6.20 -3.63 22.08
C GLY A 144 7.69 -3.30 22.18
N ARG A 145 8.33 -2.89 21.08
CA ARG A 145 9.74 -2.44 21.06
C ARG A 145 9.92 -1.04 21.64
N VAL A 146 8.84 -0.27 21.84
CA VAL A 146 8.91 1.07 22.44
C VAL A 146 9.24 0.94 23.93
N PRO A 147 10.37 1.48 24.40
CA PRO A 147 10.76 1.38 25.80
C PRO A 147 9.72 2.00 26.74
N GLY A 148 9.37 1.30 27.81
CA GLY A 148 8.42 1.78 28.82
C GLY A 148 6.96 1.82 28.37
N ALA A 149 6.62 1.39 27.15
CA ALA A 149 5.24 1.27 26.71
C ALA A 149 4.61 -0.01 27.31
N GLY A 150 3.42 0.14 27.91
CA GLY A 150 2.59 -0.98 28.33
C GLY A 150 1.95 -1.71 27.13
N ARG A 151 1.14 -2.74 27.40
CA ARG A 151 0.37 -3.41 26.34
C ARG A 151 -0.70 -2.48 25.79
N LEU A 152 -0.71 -2.30 24.48
CA LEU A 152 -1.83 -1.69 23.75
C LEU A 152 -2.95 -2.73 23.60
N GLY A 153 -4.17 -2.39 24.03
CA GLY A 153 -5.31 -3.30 24.00
C GLY A 153 -5.95 -3.45 22.61
N SER A 154 -6.27 -4.68 22.22
CA SER A 154 -7.14 -5.07 21.10
C SER A 154 -6.82 -4.46 19.73
N LEU A 155 -5.56 -4.08 19.51
CA LEU A 155 -5.17 -3.35 18.30
C LEU A 155 -5.21 -4.28 17.07
N ARG A 156 -4.79 -5.53 17.24
CA ARG A 156 -4.93 -6.57 16.22
C ARG A 156 -6.38 -6.78 15.79
N LEU A 157 -7.31 -6.96 16.73
CA LEU A 157 -8.74 -7.17 16.45
C LEU A 157 -9.35 -6.00 15.65
N ARG A 158 -9.00 -4.76 16.02
CA ARG A 158 -9.44 -3.55 15.31
C ARG A 158 -8.92 -3.46 13.88
N LEU A 159 -7.73 -3.99 13.63
CA LEU A 159 -7.15 -4.03 12.28
C LEU A 159 -7.73 -5.19 11.45
N GLU A 160 -7.97 -6.35 12.08
CA GLU A 160 -8.61 -7.51 11.44
C GLU A 160 -10.00 -7.18 10.89
N ASP A 161 -10.82 -6.46 11.65
CA ASP A 161 -12.20 -6.10 11.24
C ASP A 161 -12.26 -5.33 9.90
N LYS A 162 -11.25 -4.50 9.63
CA LYS A 162 -11.14 -3.71 8.40
C LYS A 162 -10.17 -4.26 7.35
N ALA A 163 -9.46 -5.34 7.65
CA ALA A 163 -8.51 -5.94 6.71
C ALA A 163 -9.25 -6.77 5.65
N ARG A 164 -8.99 -6.49 4.37
CA ARG A 164 -9.52 -7.24 3.23
C ARG A 164 -8.37 -7.59 2.29
N VAL A 165 -8.53 -8.65 1.52
CA VAL A 165 -7.55 -9.04 0.50
C VAL A 165 -8.08 -8.62 -0.86
N LEU A 166 -7.29 -7.84 -1.58
CA LEU A 166 -7.50 -7.48 -2.98
C LEU A 166 -6.20 -7.78 -3.71
N PRO A 167 -6.12 -8.88 -4.48
CA PRO A 167 -4.94 -9.22 -5.25
C PRO A 167 -4.49 -8.06 -6.14
N PHE A 168 -3.18 -7.96 -6.38
CA PHE A 168 -2.65 -6.91 -7.24
C PHE A 168 -3.25 -7.03 -8.65
N PRO A 169 -3.92 -5.98 -9.14
CA PRO A 169 -4.54 -6.03 -10.45
C PRO A 169 -3.45 -5.89 -11.51
N VAL A 170 -3.44 -6.82 -12.46
CA VAL A 170 -2.51 -6.83 -13.59
C VAL A 170 -3.34 -6.73 -14.86
N ASP A 171 -3.09 -5.69 -15.64
CA ASP A 171 -3.55 -5.64 -17.03
C ASP A 171 -2.63 -6.55 -17.86
N VAL A 172 -3.14 -7.73 -18.19
CA VAL A 172 -2.44 -8.72 -19.01
C VAL A 172 -2.70 -8.52 -20.51
N GLY A 173 -3.50 -7.51 -20.88
CA GLY A 173 -3.98 -7.33 -22.24
C GLY A 173 -4.69 -8.58 -22.79
N PRO A 174 -5.01 -8.60 -24.09
CA PRO A 174 -5.35 -9.85 -24.75
C PRO A 174 -4.12 -10.76 -24.76
N PHE A 175 -4.28 -12.00 -24.31
CA PHE A 175 -3.24 -13.02 -24.45
C PHE A 175 -2.85 -13.10 -25.93
N PRO A 176 -1.56 -12.93 -26.27
CA PRO A 176 -1.13 -13.13 -27.63
C PRO A 176 -1.46 -14.58 -28.02
N PRO A 177 -1.91 -14.82 -29.27
CA PRO A 177 -2.08 -16.17 -29.75
C PRO A 177 -0.75 -16.93 -29.57
N PRO A 178 -0.79 -18.23 -29.24
CA PRO A 178 0.42 -19.01 -29.02
C PRO A 178 1.34 -18.88 -30.23
N VAL A 179 2.53 -18.29 -30.01
CA VAL A 179 3.54 -18.09 -31.04
C VAL A 179 4.45 -19.31 -31.04
N GLY A 180 4.24 -20.22 -31.99
CA GLY A 180 5.07 -21.41 -32.19
C GLY A 180 4.29 -22.70 -32.39
N PRO A 181 4.97 -23.80 -32.77
CA PRO A 181 4.35 -25.11 -32.87
C PRO A 181 3.78 -25.53 -31.50
N ALA A 182 2.71 -26.34 -31.52
CA ALA A 182 2.15 -26.92 -30.31
C ALA A 182 3.28 -27.60 -29.51
N ARG A 183 3.41 -27.23 -28.23
CA ARG A 183 4.43 -27.79 -27.34
C ARG A 183 4.18 -29.29 -27.20
N ASP A 184 5.21 -30.10 -27.42
CA ASP A 184 5.16 -31.53 -27.10
C ASP A 184 4.93 -31.68 -25.58
N PRO A 185 3.85 -32.36 -25.14
CA PRO A 185 3.59 -32.63 -23.72
C PRO A 185 4.74 -33.35 -23.02
N ALA A 186 5.57 -34.09 -23.76
CA ALA A 186 6.74 -34.77 -23.22
C ALA A 186 7.92 -33.81 -22.91
N THR A 187 7.89 -32.57 -23.41
CA THR A 187 8.95 -31.58 -23.15
C THR A 187 8.70 -30.85 -21.81
N PRO A 188 9.62 -30.94 -20.84
CA PRO A 188 9.43 -30.35 -19.51
C PRO A 188 9.22 -28.83 -19.56
N LEU A 189 8.32 -28.33 -18.69
CA LEU A 189 8.05 -26.90 -18.53
C LEU A 189 9.23 -26.21 -17.85
N HIS A 190 9.95 -25.36 -18.60
CA HIS A 190 11.01 -24.52 -18.05
C HIS A 190 10.42 -23.18 -17.61
N ILE A 191 10.31 -22.98 -16.30
CA ILE A 191 9.88 -21.72 -15.69
C ILE A 191 11.13 -20.98 -15.23
N VAL A 192 11.37 -19.79 -15.78
CA VAL A 192 12.45 -18.91 -15.29
C VAL A 192 11.91 -18.13 -14.10
N TRP A 193 12.57 -18.23 -12.96
CA TRP A 193 12.20 -17.52 -11.73
C TRP A 193 13.21 -16.40 -11.43
N PRO A 194 12.95 -15.15 -11.86
CA PRO A 194 13.94 -14.07 -11.80
C PRO A 194 14.09 -13.39 -10.42
N HIS A 195 13.55 -13.96 -9.33
CA HIS A 195 13.71 -13.34 -8.01
C HIS A 195 15.14 -13.46 -7.48
N ARG A 196 15.60 -12.40 -6.81
CA ARG A 196 16.86 -12.43 -6.06
C ARG A 196 16.72 -13.35 -4.85
N TRP A 197 17.57 -14.37 -4.77
CA TRP A 197 17.81 -15.11 -3.54
C TRP A 197 18.52 -14.16 -2.57
N SER A 198 17.86 -13.70 -1.50
CA SER A 198 18.57 -13.23 -0.33
C SER A 198 19.05 -14.47 0.41
N VAL A 199 20.32 -14.82 0.22
CA VAL A 199 20.98 -15.87 1.01
C VAL A 199 21.10 -15.34 2.43
N GLY A 200 20.56 -16.11 3.39
CA GLY A 200 20.58 -15.80 4.82
C GLY A 200 22.00 -15.75 5.38
#